data_AF-A0A183DCL6-F1
#
_entry.id   AF-A0A183DCL6-F1
#
_cell.length_a   1.000
_cell.length_b   1.000
_cell.length_c   1.000
_cell.angle_alpha   90.00
_cell.angle_beta   90.00
_cell.angle_gamma   90.00
#
_symmetry.space_group_name_H-M   'P 1'
#
loop_
_entity.id
_entity.type
_entity.pdbx_description
1 polymer ?
#
loop_
_entity_poly.entity_id
_entity_poly.type
_entity_poly.pdbx_seq_one_letter_code
_entity_poly.pdbx_strand_id
1 'polypeptide(L)' 'LLRIFEIRGFPPASNYLFLGNYTGHGKWSLETICLLLAYKVKYSNNVYLLRGSSEAAKIVRSSAFYDDWLV' A
#
# COMPACT_ATOMS: atom_id res chain seq x y z
N LEU A 1 9.45 -0.77 -0.73
CA LEU A 1 8.73 -0.06 -1.81
C LEU A 1 9.68 0.73 -2.72
N LEU A 2 10.46 1.68 -2.19
CA LEU A 2 11.33 2.56 -2.99
C LEU A 2 12.31 1.83 -3.91
N ARG A 3 12.92 0.74 -3.43
CA ARG A 3 13.82 -0.11 -4.24
C ARG A 3 13.17 -0.68 -5.49
N ILE A 4 11.86 -0.98 -5.46
CA ILE A 4 11.13 -1.48 -6.63
C ILE A 4 10.99 -0.36 -7.67
N PHE A 5 10.75 0.87 -7.22
CA PHE A 5 10.68 2.04 -8.11
C PHE A 5 12.04 2.40 -8.72
N GLU A 6 13.14 2.20 -8.00
CA GLU A 6 14.49 2.38 -8.55
C GLU A 6 14.81 1.35 -9.64
N ILE A 7 14.40 0.08 -9.46
CA ILE A 7 14.69 -1.00 -10.41
C ILE A 7 13.76 -0.95 -11.63
N ARG A 8 12.47 -0.63 -11.44
CA ARG A 8 11.43 -0.66 -12.49
C ARG A 8 11.14 0.71 -13.09
N GLY A 9 11.72 1.79 -12.55
CA GLY A 9 11.52 3.17 -12.97
C GLY A 9 10.27 3.81 -12.36
N PHE A 10 10.34 5.10 -12.00
CA PHE A 10 9.21 5.78 -11.37
C PHE A 10 8.02 5.99 -12.34
N PRO A 11 6.77 6.03 -11.85
CA PRO A 11 5.64 6.49 -12.65
C PRO A 11 5.91 7.90 -13.20
N PRO A 12 5.58 8.23 -14.46
CA PRO A 12 4.68 7.52 -15.38
C PRO A 12 5.37 6.55 -16.37
N ALA A 13 6.69 6.35 -16.29
CA ALA A 13 7.43 5.54 -17.26
C ALA A 13 7.02 4.05 -17.23
N SER A 14 6.53 3.58 -16.08
CA SER A 14 6.10 2.20 -15.85
C SER A 14 4.72 2.17 -15.18
N ASN A 15 3.90 1.18 -15.56
CA ASN A 15 2.61 0.93 -14.93
C ASN A 15 2.78 -0.05 -13.76
N TYR A 16 2.19 0.29 -12.62
CA TYR A 16 2.26 -0.46 -11.38
C TYR A 16 0.90 -1.03 -11.00
N LEU A 17 0.85 -2.35 -10.83
CA LEU A 17 -0.29 -3.05 -10.27
C LEU A 17 0.13 -3.67 -8.93
N PHE A 18 -0.40 -3.14 -7.84
CA PHE A 18 -0.20 -3.68 -6.51
C PHE A 18 -1.38 -4.59 -6.14
N LEU A 19 -1.07 -5.80 -5.66
CA LEU A 19 -2.04 -6.88 -5.44
C LEU A 19 -2.63 -6.93 -4.01
N GLY A 20 -2.45 -5.87 -3.22
CA GLY A 20 -2.95 -5.80 -1.84
C GLY A 20 -2.01 -6.36 -0.77
N ASN A 21 -2.52 -6.49 0.45
CA ASN A 21 -1.81 -6.90 1.67
C ASN A 21 -0.78 -5.86 2.14
N TYR A 22 -1.14 -4.58 2.08
CA TYR A 22 -0.34 -3.46 2.58
C TYR A 22 -0.28 -3.43 4.12
N THR A 23 -1.28 -4.02 4.79
CA THR A 23 -1.43 -4.07 6.25
C THR A 23 -1.25 -5.51 6.75
N GLY A 24 -0.06 -5.86 7.23
CA GLY A 24 0.26 -7.24 7.63
C GLY A 24 1.14 -7.30 8.87
N HIS A 25 2.45 -7.11 8.70
CA HIS A 25 3.43 -7.33 9.78
C HIS A 25 4.62 -6.36 9.74
N GLY A 26 4.52 -5.30 8.93
CA GLY A 26 5.57 -4.29 8.79
C GLY A 26 5.33 -3.11 9.71
N LYS A 27 6.33 -2.76 10.52
CA LYS A 27 6.36 -1.54 11.37
C LYS A 27 6.19 -0.22 10.59
N TRP A 28 6.25 -0.27 9.25
CA TRP A 28 6.20 0.88 8.32
C TRP A 28 5.04 0.78 7.30
N SER A 29 3.98 0.07 7.68
CA SER A 29 2.82 -0.19 6.82
C SER A 29 2.01 1.07 6.55
N LEU A 30 1.96 2.00 7.51
CA LEU A 30 1.27 3.29 7.39
C LEU A 30 1.96 4.22 6.37
N GLU A 31 3.28 4.33 6.43
CA GLU A 31 4.08 5.10 5.48
C GLU A 31 3.97 4.50 4.07
N THR A 32 3.91 3.17 3.98
CA THR A 32 3.75 2.46 2.71
C THR A 32 2.40 2.76 2.07
N ILE A 33 1.29 2.69 2.82
CA ILE A 33 -0.04 2.99 2.27
C ILE A 33 -0.22 4.48 1.94
N CYS A 34 0.29 5.38 2.79
CA CYS A 34 0.29 6.83 2.53
C CYS A 34 1.03 7.18 1.23
N LEU A 35 2.22 6.60 1.03
CA LEU A 35 3.01 6.81 -0.18
C LEU A 35 2.29 6.24 -1.41
N LEU A 36 1.74 5.03 -1.33
CA LEU A 36 0.97 4.41 -2.43
C LEU A 36 -0.27 5.22 -2.80
N LEU A 37 -1.00 5.76 -1.82
CA LEU A 37 -2.14 6.63 -2.04
C LEU A 37 -1.73 7.95 -2.71
N ALA A 38 -0.64 8.58 -2.26
CA ALA A 38 -0.10 9.78 -2.89
C ALA A 38 0.28 9.53 -4.37
N TYR A 39 0.92 8.39 -4.65
CA TYR A 39 1.23 7.98 -6.02
C TYR A 39 -0.03 7.66 -6.85
N LYS A 40 -1.07 7.09 -6.24
CA LYS A 40 -2.36 6.85 -6.91
C LYS A 40 -3.07 8.16 -7.27
N VAL A 41 -3.00 9.17 -6.41
CA VAL A 41 -3.59 10.50 -6.70
C VAL A 41 -2.80 11.19 -7.81
N LYS A 42 -1.46 11.19 -7.72
CA LYS A 42 -0.59 11.86 -8.68
C LYS A 42 -0.56 11.16 -10.06
N TYR A 43 -0.64 9.83 -10.09
CA TYR A 43 -0.55 9.00 -11.30
C TYR A 43 -1.69 7.99 -11.38
N SER A 44 -2.92 8.51 -11.39
CA SER A 44 -4.16 7.72 -11.37
C SER A 44 -4.27 6.67 -12.48
N ASN A 45 -3.67 6.95 -13.65
CA ASN A 45 -3.68 6.08 -14.84
C ASN A 45 -2.53 5.07 -14.90
N ASN A 46 -1.51 5.20 -14.05
CA ASN A 46 -0.32 4.32 -14.08
C ASN A 46 -0.22 3.45 -12.83
N VAL A 47 -0.81 3.88 -11.70
CA VAL A 47 -0.75 3.15 -10.43
C VAL A 47 -2.13 2.58 -10.13
N TYR A 48 -2.21 1.26 -9.96
CA TYR A 48 -3.42 0.51 -9.66
C TYR A 48 -3.21 -0.24 -8.34
N LEU A 49 -4.13 -0.02 -7.40
CA LEU A 49 -4.12 -0.66 -6.09
C LEU A 49 -5.29 -1.61 -6.02
N LEU A 50 -5.02 -2.91 -5.96
CA LEU A 50 -6.02 -3.91 -5.61
C LEU A 50 -6.07 -4.07 -4.09
N ARG A 51 -7.27 -4.40 -3.60
CA ARG A 51 -7.52 -4.70 -2.19
C ARG A 51 -7.14 -6.14 -1.89
N GLY A 52 -6.25 -6.33 -0.93
CA GLY A 52 -5.84 -7.65 -0.45
C GLY A 52 -6.86 -8.25 0.52
N SER A 53 -6.75 -9.55 0.79
CA SER A 53 -7.57 -10.23 1.78
C SER A 53 -7.37 -9.66 3.19
N SER A 54 -6.15 -9.23 3.55
CA SER A 54 -5.84 -8.63 4.86
C SER A 54 -6.42 -7.22 5.06
N GLU A 55 -6.93 -6.57 4.02
CA GLU A 55 -7.57 -5.25 4.10
C GLU A 55 -9.10 -5.33 4.20
N ALA A 56 -9.68 -6.52 4.28
CA ALA A 56 -11.10 -6.68 4.54
C ALA A 56 -11.41 -6.15 5.96
N ALA A 57 -12.47 -5.33 6.09
CA ALA A 57 -12.85 -4.68 7.36
C ALA A 57 -13.04 -5.68 8.52
N LYS A 58 -13.37 -6.93 8.21
CA LYS A 58 -13.47 -8.04 9.18
C LYS A 58 -12.12 -8.46 9.79
N ILE A 59 -11.03 -8.39 9.02
CA ILE A 59 -9.69 -8.83 9.47
C ILE A 59 -8.95 -7.68 10.14
N VAL A 60 -9.06 -6.46 9.61
CA VAL A 60 -8.46 -5.25 10.22
C VAL A 60 -8.97 -5.03 11.65
N ARG A 61 -10.28 -5.23 11.89
CA ARG A 61 -10.89 -5.07 13.23
C ARG A 61 -10.50 -6.13 14.25
N SER A 62 -9.92 -7.25 13.79
CA SER A 62 -9.53 -8.40 14.60
C SER A 62 -8.01 -8.62 14.64
N SER A 63 -7.24 -7.73 14.01
CA SER A 63 -5.80 -7.80 13.87
C SER A 63 -5.14 -6.69 14.69
N ALA A 64 -3.94 -6.97 15.20
CA ALA A 64 -3.07 -6.05 15.95
C ALA A 64 -2.78 -4.71 15.23
N PHE A 65 -3.21 -4.57 13.96
CA PHE A 65 -3.22 -3.32 13.23
C PHE A 65 -4.16 -2.26 13.83
N TYR A 66 -5.26 -2.64 14.51
CA TYR A 66 -6.14 -1.67 15.20
C TYR A 66 -5.53 -1.17 16.51
N ASP A 67 -4.74 -2.01 17.21
CA ASP A 67 -4.04 -1.62 18.43
C ASP A 67 -2.95 -0.58 18.17
N ASP A 68 -2.24 -0.64 17.04
CA ASP A 68 -1.21 0.34 16.64
C ASP A 68 -1.79 1.76 16.40
N TRP A 69 -3.09 1.88 16.11
CA TRP A 69 -3.77 3.18 15.92
C TRP A 69 -4.32 3.76 17.23
N LEU A 70 -4.40 2.96 18.30
CA LEU A 70 -4.98 3.32 19.59
C LEU A 70 -3.92 3.59 20.67
N VAL A 71 -2.63 3.63 20.31
CA VAL A 71 -1.51 4.03 21.19
C VAL A 71 -1.07 5.45 20.88
#